data_AF-A0A9D1I7L1-F1
#
_entry.id   AF-A0A9D1I7L1-F1
#
_cell.length_a   1.000
_cell.length_b   1.000
_cell.length_c   1.000
_cell.angle_alpha   90.00
_cell.angle_beta   90.00
_cell.angle_gamma   90.00
#
_symmetry.space_group_name_H-M   'P 1'
#
loop_
_entity.id
_entity.type
_entity.pdbx_description
1 polymer ?
#
loop_
_entity_poly.entity_id
_entity_poly.type
_entity_poly.pdbx_seq_one_letter_code
_entity_poly.pdbx_strand_id
1 'polypeptide(L)'
;RIVTIRHISKSLLDEEGNALSETEQAEVLRLMEALQSKLENGDSAEALVTGYSDSSDASYSAGLLDLQKSSASIAQEVIDWAFAQNEIGAISLIKTESSYELVIIEGLTNYSESSGTVASSTYTSTETVVASVTSAYKNEAFDESVQAYVAEHNLTLTDVQSEVVDQVAQEFLTYRGETTEEE
;
A
#
# COMPACT_ATOMS: atom_id res chain seq x y z
N ARG A 1 8.20 8.46 2.97
CA ARG A 1 7.47 8.26 4.23
C ARG A 1 6.89 6.86 4.26
N ILE A 2 6.66 6.26 5.42
CA ILE A 2 5.80 5.07 5.57
C ILE A 2 4.47 5.51 6.16
N VAL A 3 3.40 4.88 5.69
CA VAL A 3 2.04 5.07 6.21
C VAL A 3 1.58 3.76 6.81
N THR A 4 1.32 3.74 8.11
CA THR A 4 0.73 2.59 8.79
C THR A 4 -0.78 2.74 8.73
N ILE A 5 -1.44 1.74 8.15
CA ILE A 5 -2.89 1.68 8.08
C ILE A 5 -3.41 0.53 8.93
N ARG A 6 -4.68 0.63 9.30
CA ARG A 6 -5.49 -0.53 9.61
C ARG A 6 -6.64 -0.60 8.63
N HIS A 7 -6.98 -1.78 8.12
CA HIS A 7 -8.04 -1.91 7.14
C HIS A 7 -8.98 -3.09 7.37
N ILE A 8 -10.22 -2.91 6.90
CA ILE A 8 -11.24 -3.95 6.75
C ILE A 8 -11.47 -4.10 5.25
N SER A 9 -11.20 -5.29 4.72
CA SER A 9 -11.47 -5.63 3.33
C SER A 9 -12.74 -6.47 3.26
N LYS A 10 -13.64 -6.16 2.32
CA LYS A 10 -14.77 -7.01 1.95
C LYS A 10 -14.75 -7.29 0.47
N SER A 11 -14.69 -8.57 0.10
CA SER A 11 -14.63 -8.96 -1.31
C SER A 11 -15.92 -8.60 -2.05
N LEU A 12 -15.75 -8.18 -3.30
CA LEU A 12 -16.80 -8.04 -4.31
C LEU A 12 -16.81 -9.22 -5.28
N LEU A 13 -16.05 -10.27 -4.96
CA LEU A 13 -15.99 -11.51 -5.71
C LEU A 13 -16.57 -12.66 -4.87
N ASP A 14 -17.20 -13.62 -5.55
CA ASP A 14 -17.62 -14.89 -4.95
C ASP A 14 -16.45 -15.87 -4.79
N GLU A 15 -16.72 -17.06 -4.26
CA GLU A 15 -15.72 -18.11 -4.05
C GLU A 15 -15.11 -18.65 -5.36
N GLU A 16 -15.77 -18.43 -6.49
CA GLU A 16 -15.31 -18.83 -7.83
C GLU A 16 -14.51 -17.70 -8.52
N GLY A 17 -14.43 -16.52 -7.90
CA GLY A 17 -13.74 -15.33 -8.41
C GLY A 17 -14.60 -14.48 -9.36
N ASN A 18 -15.90 -14.74 -9.47
CA ASN A 18 -16.80 -13.92 -10.26
C ASN A 18 -17.31 -12.72 -9.46
N ALA A 19 -17.62 -11.62 -10.14
CA ALA A 19 -18.22 -10.47 -9.49
C ALA A 19 -19.58 -10.81 -8.85
N LEU A 20 -19.77 -10.37 -7.61
CA LEU A 20 -21.05 -10.46 -6.91
C LEU A 20 -22.15 -9.71 -7.69
N SER A 21 -23.40 -10.14 -7.51
CA SER A 21 -24.55 -9.45 -8.09
C SER A 21 -24.70 -8.02 -7.54
N GLU A 22 -25.40 -7.14 -8.25
CA GLU A 22 -25.64 -5.76 -7.78
C GLU A 22 -26.29 -5.70 -6.40
N THR A 23 -27.15 -6.67 -6.06
CA THR A 23 -27.80 -6.75 -4.75
C THR A 23 -26.80 -7.09 -3.66
N GLU A 24 -25.93 -8.09 -3.90
CA GLU A 24 -24.88 -8.47 -2.96
C GLU A 24 -23.83 -7.36 -2.79
N GLN A 25 -23.42 -6.70 -3.89
CA GLN A 25 -22.52 -5.54 -3.80
C GLN A 25 -23.14 -4.40 -2.98
N ALA A 26 -24.44 -4.15 -3.12
CA ALA A 26 -25.16 -3.15 -2.33
C ALA A 26 -25.22 -3.52 -0.84
N GLU A 27 -25.37 -4.82 -0.51
CA GLU A 27 -25.32 -5.31 0.87
C GLU A 27 -23.93 -5.14 1.48
N VAL A 28 -22.87 -5.45 0.73
CA VAL A 28 -21.48 -5.22 1.15
C VAL A 28 -21.24 -3.73 1.40
N LEU A 29 -21.65 -2.85 0.49
CA LEU A 29 -21.53 -1.41 0.68
C LEU A 29 -22.23 -0.96 1.96
N ARG A 30 -23.48 -1.38 2.18
CA ARG A 30 -24.25 -1.01 3.38
C ARG A 30 -23.60 -1.49 4.67
N LEU A 31 -22.98 -2.67 4.65
CA LEU A 31 -22.20 -3.18 5.77
C LEU A 31 -20.99 -2.28 6.01
N MET A 32 -20.24 -1.95 4.97
CA MET A 32 -19.02 -1.13 5.08
C MET A 32 -19.30 0.30 5.55
N GLU A 33 -20.37 0.92 5.08
CA GLU A 33 -20.84 2.23 5.59
C GLU A 33 -21.23 2.17 7.07
N ALA A 34 -21.83 1.07 7.51
CA ALA A 34 -22.17 0.86 8.92
C ALA A 34 -20.92 0.65 9.78
N LEU A 35 -19.90 -0.07 9.27
CA LEU A 35 -18.62 -0.23 9.96
C LEU A 35 -17.85 1.09 10.02
N GLN A 36 -17.87 1.91 8.95
CA GLN A 36 -17.30 3.25 8.94
C GLN A 36 -17.92 4.11 10.03
N SER A 37 -19.25 4.13 10.11
CA SER A 37 -19.98 4.87 11.15
C SER A 37 -19.58 4.42 12.56
N LYS A 38 -19.32 3.13 12.77
CA LYS A 38 -18.86 2.61 14.07
C LYS A 38 -17.45 3.09 14.41
N LEU A 39 -16.52 3.03 13.45
CA LEU A 39 -15.16 3.55 13.62
C LEU A 39 -15.16 5.05 13.95
N GLU A 40 -15.93 5.84 13.21
CA GLU A 40 -16.06 7.29 13.43
C GLU A 40 -16.66 7.63 14.81
N ASN A 41 -17.48 6.72 15.38
CA ASN A 41 -18.03 6.85 16.73
C ASN A 41 -17.10 6.31 17.83
N GLY A 42 -15.91 5.82 17.48
CA GLY A 42 -14.90 5.35 18.43
C GLY A 42 -15.01 3.88 18.84
N ASP A 43 -15.76 3.06 18.10
CA ASP A 43 -15.71 1.61 18.29
C ASP A 43 -14.29 1.09 17.98
N SER A 44 -13.90 -0.01 18.65
CA SER A 44 -12.57 -0.60 18.48
C SER A 44 -12.33 -1.06 17.04
N ALA A 45 -11.38 -0.42 16.35
CA ALA A 45 -10.99 -0.81 15.01
C ALA A 45 -10.48 -2.25 14.94
N GLU A 46 -9.69 -2.68 15.93
CA GLU A 46 -9.21 -4.06 16.06
C GLU A 46 -10.36 -5.06 16.10
N ALA A 47 -11.37 -4.82 16.94
CA ALA A 47 -12.52 -5.71 17.06
C ALA A 47 -13.35 -5.79 15.76
N LEU A 48 -13.51 -4.66 15.07
CA LEU A 48 -14.23 -4.62 13.79
C LEU A 48 -13.45 -5.34 12.69
N VAL A 49 -12.13 -5.18 12.63
CA VAL A 49 -11.29 -5.88 11.65
C VAL A 49 -11.35 -7.39 11.85
N THR A 50 -11.08 -7.87 13.07
CA THR A 50 -11.09 -9.31 13.37
C THR A 50 -12.47 -9.94 13.16
N GLY A 51 -13.55 -9.16 13.34
CA GLY A 51 -14.91 -9.67 13.20
C GLY A 51 -15.47 -9.67 11.77
N TYR A 52 -14.97 -8.80 10.89
CA TYR A 52 -15.63 -8.53 9.60
C TYR A 52 -14.72 -8.58 8.37
N SER A 53 -13.41 -8.43 8.51
CA SER A 53 -12.52 -8.38 7.35
C SER A 53 -12.31 -9.75 6.71
N ASP A 54 -12.30 -9.79 5.38
CA ASP A 54 -11.92 -10.95 4.57
C ASP A 54 -10.40 -11.03 4.35
N SER A 55 -9.66 -10.00 4.78
CA SER A 55 -8.21 -9.94 4.61
C SER A 55 -7.48 -10.91 5.54
N SER A 56 -6.44 -11.58 5.04
CA SER A 56 -5.69 -12.58 5.82
C SER A 56 -4.99 -12.00 7.06
N ASP A 57 -4.56 -10.75 6.97
CA ASP A 57 -3.87 -10.00 8.04
C ASP A 57 -4.82 -9.57 9.17
N ALA A 58 -6.14 -9.64 8.97
CA ALA A 58 -7.14 -9.40 10.01
C ALA A 58 -6.99 -10.34 11.22
N SER A 59 -6.54 -11.57 10.96
CA SER A 59 -6.35 -12.60 11.99
C SER A 59 -5.01 -12.50 12.73
N TYR A 60 -3.99 -11.92 12.09
CA TYR A 60 -2.61 -11.93 12.59
C TYR A 60 -2.17 -10.58 13.16
N SER A 61 -2.52 -9.47 12.51
CA SER A 61 -2.15 -8.11 12.93
C SER A 61 -3.38 -7.24 13.25
N ALA A 62 -4.58 -7.83 13.30
CA ALA A 62 -5.84 -7.10 13.33
C ALA A 62 -5.91 -6.08 12.17
N GLY A 63 -5.42 -6.46 11.00
CA GLY A 63 -5.41 -5.68 9.75
C GLY A 63 -4.46 -4.50 9.75
N LEU A 64 -3.46 -4.48 10.66
CA LEU A 64 -2.45 -3.44 10.70
C LEU A 64 -1.36 -3.73 9.65
N LEU A 65 -1.03 -2.75 8.82
CA LEU A 65 -0.08 -2.88 7.73
C LEU A 65 0.74 -1.60 7.53
N ASP A 66 2.05 -1.76 7.29
CA ASP A 66 2.93 -0.67 6.90
C ASP A 66 3.00 -0.58 5.36
N LEU A 67 2.47 0.51 4.82
CA LEU A 67 2.45 0.76 3.37
C LEU A 67 3.72 1.47 2.90
N GLN A 68 4.19 0.98 1.76
CA GLN A 68 5.16 1.59 0.88
C GLN A 68 4.45 1.95 -0.42
N LYS A 69 4.98 2.93 -1.18
CA LYS A 69 4.41 3.26 -2.50
C LYS A 69 4.36 2.05 -3.44
N SER A 70 5.24 1.06 -3.23
CA SER A 70 5.36 -0.16 -4.03
C SER A 70 4.72 -1.41 -3.37
N SER A 71 3.83 -1.25 -2.38
CA SER A 71 3.19 -2.37 -1.69
C SER A 71 2.23 -3.14 -2.61
N ALA A 72 2.71 -4.23 -3.23
CA ALA A 72 1.94 -4.99 -4.22
C ALA A 72 0.70 -5.74 -3.67
N SER A 73 0.57 -5.91 -2.36
CA SER A 73 -0.53 -6.67 -1.73
C SER A 73 -1.76 -5.82 -1.41
N ILE A 74 -1.74 -4.53 -1.76
CA ILE A 74 -2.82 -3.58 -1.49
C ILE A 74 -3.15 -2.84 -2.78
N ALA A 75 -4.44 -2.57 -3.01
CA ALA A 75 -4.89 -1.85 -4.19
C ALA A 75 -4.28 -0.45 -4.26
N GLN A 76 -3.93 0.00 -5.47
CA GLN A 76 -3.23 1.28 -5.67
C GLN A 76 -4.06 2.46 -5.17
N GLU A 77 -5.39 2.40 -5.26
CA GLU A 77 -6.31 3.44 -4.78
C GLU A 77 -6.21 3.64 -3.27
N VAL A 78 -5.97 2.57 -2.51
CA VAL A 78 -5.73 2.63 -1.06
C VAL A 78 -4.37 3.25 -0.77
N ILE A 79 -3.34 2.87 -1.53
CA ILE A 79 -1.99 3.42 -1.41
C ILE A 79 -2.02 4.93 -1.69
N ASP A 80 -2.60 5.35 -2.82
CA ASP A 80 -2.69 6.75 -3.22
C ASP A 80 -3.44 7.58 -2.19
N TRP A 81 -4.58 7.09 -1.70
CA TRP A 81 -5.33 7.77 -0.65
C TRP A 81 -4.51 7.89 0.63
N ALA A 82 -3.87 6.81 1.09
CA ALA A 82 -3.07 6.79 2.31
C ALA A 82 -1.84 7.71 2.22
N PHE A 83 -1.20 7.76 1.05
CA PHE A 83 -0.05 8.63 0.78
C PHE A 83 -0.43 10.10 0.52
N ALA A 84 -1.72 10.41 0.35
CA ALA A 84 -2.23 11.79 0.35
C ALA A 84 -2.55 12.32 1.77
N GLN A 85 -2.73 11.44 2.77
CA GLN A 85 -3.11 11.86 4.12
C GLN A 85 -1.97 12.52 4.89
N ASN A 86 -2.30 13.45 5.79
CA ASN A 86 -1.33 14.06 6.72
C ASN A 86 -1.80 14.02 8.18
N GLU A 87 -2.86 13.26 8.46
CA GLU A 87 -3.50 13.18 9.77
C GLU A 87 -3.67 11.71 10.20
N ILE A 88 -3.30 11.42 11.45
CA ILE A 88 -3.58 10.12 12.10
C ILE A 88 -5.05 10.08 12.49
N GLY A 89 -5.71 8.96 12.26
CA GLY A 89 -7.14 8.77 12.48
C GLY A 89 -8.00 9.17 11.28
N ALA A 90 -7.42 9.61 10.16
CA ALA A 90 -8.16 9.78 8.92
C ALA A 90 -8.74 8.42 8.47
N ILE A 91 -10.04 8.41 8.16
CA ILE A 91 -10.81 7.22 7.76
C ILE A 91 -11.34 7.42 6.34
N SER A 92 -11.34 6.36 5.53
CA SER A 92 -12.04 6.35 4.24
C SER A 92 -12.54 4.98 3.86
N LEU A 93 -13.70 4.96 3.19
CA LEU A 93 -14.23 3.81 2.48
C LEU A 93 -13.89 3.95 1.00
N ILE A 94 -13.09 3.03 0.49
CA ILE A 94 -12.54 3.04 -0.86
C ILE A 94 -13.08 1.82 -1.61
N LYS A 95 -13.61 2.03 -2.81
CA LYS A 95 -13.99 0.93 -3.71
C LYS A 95 -12.80 0.60 -4.61
N THR A 96 -12.42 -0.67 -4.68
CA THR A 96 -11.44 -1.20 -5.63
C THR A 96 -12.17 -2.01 -6.71
N GLU A 97 -11.43 -2.60 -7.65
CA GLU A 97 -12.01 -3.51 -8.64
C GLU A 97 -12.64 -4.77 -8.02
N SER A 98 -12.08 -5.25 -6.90
CA SER A 98 -12.42 -6.56 -6.32
C SER A 98 -12.87 -6.51 -4.87
N SER A 99 -12.90 -5.33 -4.24
CA SER A 99 -13.27 -5.18 -2.83
C SER A 99 -13.81 -3.78 -2.50
N TYR A 100 -14.42 -3.68 -1.32
CA TYR A 100 -14.46 -2.44 -0.56
C TYR A 100 -13.40 -2.49 0.54
N GLU A 101 -12.66 -1.39 0.71
CA GLU A 101 -11.60 -1.22 1.71
C GLU A 101 -11.98 -0.07 2.63
N LEU A 102 -12.23 -0.37 3.92
CA LEU A 102 -12.39 0.64 4.95
C LEU A 102 -11.06 0.79 5.68
N VAL A 103 -10.43 1.95 5.52
CA VAL A 103 -9.03 2.18 5.89
C VAL A 103 -8.95 3.31 6.92
N ILE A 104 -8.12 3.14 7.94
CA ILE A 104 -7.76 4.18 8.91
C ILE A 104 -6.25 4.37 8.96
N ILE A 105 -5.79 5.63 9.04
CA ILE A 105 -4.39 5.96 9.25
C ILE A 105 -4.04 5.78 10.73
N GLU A 106 -3.25 4.77 11.05
CA GLU A 106 -2.77 4.49 12.41
C GLU A 106 -1.39 5.15 12.66
N GLY A 107 -0.67 5.50 11.60
CA GLY A 107 0.62 6.16 11.74
C GLY A 107 1.18 6.78 10.47
N LEU A 108 1.90 7.87 10.65
CA LEU A 108 2.60 8.60 9.59
C LEU A 108 4.05 8.76 9.99
N THR A 109 4.96 8.08 9.28
CA THR A 109 6.39 8.14 9.56
C THR A 109 7.12 8.87 8.43
N ASN A 110 7.43 10.15 8.65
CA ASN A 110 8.24 10.96 7.74
C ASN A 110 9.73 10.74 8.02
N TYR A 111 10.52 10.60 6.96
CA TYR A 111 11.97 10.47 7.02
C TYR A 111 12.61 11.69 6.36
N SER A 112 12.50 12.83 7.03
CA SER A 112 13.37 13.98 6.82
C SER A 112 13.93 14.34 8.20
N GLU A 113 15.20 14.02 8.43
CA GLU A 113 15.98 14.41 9.62
C GLU A 113 15.61 13.70 10.95
N SER A 114 16.49 12.77 11.36
CA SER A 114 16.86 12.39 12.75
C SER A 114 15.80 12.05 13.83
N SER A 115 14.49 12.17 13.60
CA SER A 115 13.48 11.85 14.62
C SER A 115 12.11 11.58 13.99
N GLY A 116 11.97 10.45 13.31
CA GLY A 116 10.65 9.92 12.97
C GLY A 116 10.11 9.14 14.17
N THR A 117 8.95 9.53 14.71
CA THR A 117 8.19 8.67 15.63
C THR A 117 7.76 7.45 14.83
N VAL A 118 8.33 6.28 15.16
CA VAL A 118 7.99 5.02 14.52
C VAL A 118 6.52 4.74 14.82
N ALA A 119 5.69 4.64 13.78
CA ALA A 119 4.33 4.15 13.92
C ALA A 119 4.34 2.74 14.55
N SER A 120 3.34 2.44 15.38
CA SER A 120 3.27 1.29 16.29
C SER A 120 3.24 -0.09 15.58
N SER A 121 4.30 -0.44 14.89
CA SER A 121 4.55 -1.72 14.25
C SER A 121 5.74 -2.36 14.96
N THR A 122 5.51 -3.48 15.65
CA THR A 122 6.58 -4.32 16.21
C THR A 122 7.35 -5.08 15.13
N TYR A 123 6.98 -4.91 13.86
CA TYR A 123 7.45 -5.70 12.73
C TYR A 123 8.41 -4.95 11.79
N THR A 124 8.50 -3.62 11.92
CA THR A 124 9.26 -2.81 10.95
C THR A 124 10.40 -2.05 11.64
N SER A 125 11.63 -2.54 11.45
CA SER A 125 12.83 -1.88 11.94
C SER A 125 13.13 -0.61 11.14
N THR A 126 13.78 0.38 11.77
CA THR A 126 14.26 1.59 11.07
C THR A 126 15.11 1.27 9.84
N GLU A 127 15.90 0.19 9.87
CA GLU A 127 16.73 -0.25 8.74
C GLU A 127 15.90 -0.74 7.57
N THR A 128 14.88 -1.58 7.82
CA THR A 128 13.94 -2.05 6.81
C THR A 128 13.21 -0.89 6.14
N VAL A 129 12.83 0.12 6.93
CA VAL A 129 12.17 1.33 6.40
C VAL A 129 13.11 2.16 5.52
N VAL A 130 14.33 2.43 5.98
CA VAL A 130 15.31 3.22 5.22
C VAL A 130 15.64 2.53 3.91
N ALA A 131 15.82 1.21 3.91
CA ALA A 131 16.05 0.43 2.71
C ALA A 131 14.89 0.57 1.71
N SER A 132 13.65 0.37 2.16
CA SER A 132 12.46 0.47 1.33
C SER A 132 12.19 1.87 0.79
N VAL A 133 12.33 2.92 1.60
CA VAL A 133 12.17 4.32 1.16
C VAL A 133 13.27 4.68 0.16
N THR A 134 14.51 4.24 0.41
CA THR A 134 15.62 4.47 -0.51
C THR A 134 15.41 3.75 -1.84
N SER A 135 14.94 2.50 -1.82
CA SER A 135 14.61 1.75 -3.03
C SER A 135 13.47 2.41 -3.81
N ALA A 136 12.37 2.81 -3.14
CA ALA A 136 11.26 3.50 -3.78
C ALA A 136 11.71 4.84 -4.41
N TYR A 137 12.53 5.63 -3.71
CA TYR A 137 13.07 6.89 -4.23
C TYR A 137 14.00 6.66 -5.42
N LYS A 138 14.83 5.61 -5.39
CA LYS A 138 15.69 5.25 -6.52
C LYS A 138 14.88 4.80 -7.73
N ASN A 139 13.80 4.05 -7.53
CA ASN A 139 12.90 3.63 -8.60
C ASN A 139 12.21 4.85 -9.22
N GLU A 140 11.62 5.72 -8.40
CA GLU A 140 10.95 6.95 -8.86
C GLU A 140 11.93 7.87 -9.61
N ALA A 141 13.13 8.09 -9.09
CA ALA A 141 14.16 8.89 -9.75
C ALA A 141 14.69 8.24 -11.05
N PHE A 142 14.76 6.91 -11.09
CA PHE A 142 15.14 6.18 -12.29
C PHE A 142 14.06 6.29 -13.37
N ASP A 143 12.79 6.08 -13.02
CA ASP A 143 11.65 6.21 -13.93
C ASP A 143 11.53 7.63 -14.49
N GLU A 144 11.66 8.65 -13.64
CA GLU A 144 11.70 10.05 -14.06
C GLU A 144 12.86 10.32 -15.04
N SER A 145 14.05 9.75 -14.77
CA SER A 145 15.22 9.90 -15.64
C SER A 145 15.02 9.20 -16.99
N VAL A 146 14.41 8.01 -17.00
CA VAL A 146 14.06 7.27 -18.22
C VAL A 146 13.03 8.05 -19.04
N GLN A 147 11.95 8.52 -18.41
CA GLN A 147 10.93 9.30 -19.11
C GLN A 147 11.49 10.60 -19.67
N ALA A 148 12.35 11.31 -18.92
CA ALA A 148 13.03 12.50 -19.39
C ALA A 148 13.90 12.21 -20.62
N TYR A 149 14.67 11.12 -20.60
CA TYR A 149 15.51 10.71 -21.73
C TYR A 149 14.67 10.35 -22.97
N VAL A 150 13.58 9.59 -22.79
CA VAL A 150 12.65 9.22 -23.87
C VAL A 150 12.06 10.46 -24.53
N ALA A 151 11.61 11.43 -23.72
CA ALA A 151 11.07 12.69 -24.19
C ALA A 151 12.12 13.56 -24.90
N GLU A 152 13.32 13.71 -24.32
CA GLU A 152 14.42 14.49 -24.91
C GLU A 152 14.84 13.94 -26.28
N HIS A 153 14.87 12.62 -26.41
CA HIS A 153 15.32 11.94 -27.63
C HIS A 153 14.20 11.57 -28.61
N ASN A 154 12.95 11.98 -28.34
CA ASN A 154 11.76 11.63 -29.13
C ASN A 154 11.64 10.13 -29.42
N LEU A 155 11.97 9.31 -28.42
CA LEU A 155 11.89 7.86 -28.53
C LEU A 155 10.44 7.43 -28.33
N THR A 156 9.98 6.46 -29.14
CA THR A 156 8.70 5.79 -28.92
C THR A 156 9.00 4.47 -28.21
N LEU A 157 8.67 4.37 -26.93
CA LEU A 157 8.74 3.10 -26.21
C LEU A 157 7.56 2.22 -26.63
N THR A 158 7.85 0.97 -27.01
CA THR A 158 6.84 -0.08 -27.11
C THR A 158 6.67 -0.78 -25.76
N ASP A 159 5.54 -1.44 -25.52
CA ASP A 159 5.25 -2.13 -24.25
C ASP A 159 6.36 -3.13 -23.84
N VAL A 160 6.92 -3.85 -24.82
CA VAL A 160 8.05 -4.79 -24.63
C VAL A 160 9.34 -4.07 -24.17
N GLN A 161 9.57 -2.84 -24.62
CA GLN A 161 10.73 -2.07 -24.19
C GLN A 161 10.57 -1.53 -22.77
N SER A 162 9.34 -1.25 -22.33
CA SER A 162 9.04 -0.88 -20.95
C SER A 162 9.36 -2.04 -20.00
N GLU A 163 8.89 -3.25 -20.29
CA GLU A 163 9.16 -4.44 -19.47
C GLU A 163 10.66 -4.75 -19.34
N VAL A 164 11.43 -4.57 -20.43
CA VAL A 164 12.89 -4.76 -20.41
C VAL A 164 13.58 -3.67 -19.59
N VAL A 165 13.12 -2.42 -19.66
CA VAL A 165 13.66 -1.34 -18.83
C VAL A 165 13.38 -1.59 -17.35
N ASP A 166 12.17 -2.04 -17.02
CA ASP A 166 11.77 -2.40 -15.65
C ASP A 166 12.61 -3.58 -15.13
N GLN A 167 12.85 -4.59 -15.98
CA GLN A 167 13.70 -5.73 -15.64
C GLN A 167 15.16 -5.29 -15.41
N VAL A 168 15.72 -4.43 -16.26
CA VAL A 168 17.09 -3.90 -16.10
C VAL A 168 17.20 -3.03 -14.85
N ALA A 169 16.18 -2.24 -14.53
CA ALA A 169 16.11 -1.47 -13.30
C ALA A 169 16.14 -2.40 -12.07
N GLN A 170 15.36 -3.48 -12.11
CA GLN A 170 15.32 -4.49 -11.06
C GLN A 170 16.67 -5.21 -10.91
N GLU A 171 17.33 -5.58 -12.01
CA GLU A 171 18.67 -6.18 -12.02
C GLU A 171 19.73 -5.23 -11.46
N PHE A 172 19.70 -3.95 -11.83
CA PHE A 172 20.65 -2.95 -11.32
C PHE A 172 20.55 -2.75 -9.80
N LEU A 173 19.32 -2.78 -9.26
CA LEU A 173 19.08 -2.68 -7.82
C LEU A 173 19.48 -3.95 -7.07
N THR A 174 19.28 -5.12 -7.69
CA THR A 174 19.62 -6.42 -7.10
C THR A 174 21.12 -6.68 -7.11
N TYR A 175 21.84 -6.25 -8.16
CA TYR A 175 23.28 -6.45 -8.31
C TYR A 175 24.14 -5.69 -7.28
N ARG A 176 23.60 -4.66 -6.62
CA ARG A 176 24.33 -3.92 -5.57
C ARG A 176 24.38 -4.63 -4.20
N GLY A 177 23.76 -5.82 -4.07
CA GLY A 177 23.80 -6.66 -2.88
C GLY A 177 25.03 -7.58 -2.77
N GLU A 178 25.81 -7.73 -3.84
CA GLU A 178 27.09 -8.48 -3.83
C GLU A 178 28.27 -7.49 -3.88
N THR A 179 28.38 -6.60 -2.89
CA THR A 179 29.73 -6.11 -2.55
C THR A 179 30.46 -7.22 -1.84
N THR A 180 31.27 -7.94 -2.63
CA THR A 180 32.35 -8.84 -2.22
C THR A 180 32.93 -8.48 -0.85
N GLU A 181 32.72 -9.40 0.10
CA GLU A 181 33.68 -9.65 1.17
C GLU A 181 35.02 -10.03 0.54
N GLU A 182 36.10 -9.42 1.06
CA GLU A 182 37.52 -9.85 1.02
C GLU A 182 38.19 -9.86 -0.39
N GLU A 183 39.43 -9.37 -0.60
CA GLU A 183 40.63 -9.23 0.23
C GLU A 183 41.33 -7.86 0.06
#